data_AF-A0A3R9RUP5-F1
#
_entry.id   AF-A0A3R9RUP5-F1
#
_cell.length_a   1.000
_cell.length_b   1.000
_cell.length_c   1.000
_cell.angle_alpha   90.00
_cell.angle_beta   90.00
_cell.angle_gamma   90.00
#
_symmetry.space_group_name_H-M   'P 1'
#
loop_
_entity.id
_entity.type
_entity.pdbx_description
1 polymer ?
#
loop_
_entity_poly.entity_id
_entity_poly.type
_entity_poly.pdbx_seq_one_letter_code
_entity_poly.pdbx_strand_id
1 'polypeptide(L)'
;MHMYFEVDFQEQAQHYQAVLHSRGVTVDLQPIEKLNARFLRLNPDLALCVDENGLWLSANGMKMQPDWKAEIPRLKRASLKSEMIARACQLGEKPVLVDA
;
A
#
# COMPACT_ATOMS: atom_id res chain seq x y z
N MET A 1 12.92 -6.44 5.65
CA MET A 1 11.96 -5.37 5.26
C MET A 1 11.42 -4.79 6.56
N HIS A 2 11.34 -3.47 6.72
CA HIS A 2 10.90 -2.87 7.99
C HIS A 2 9.37 -2.76 8.06
N MET A 3 8.82 -2.93 9.27
CA MET A 3 7.44 -2.59 9.60
C MET A 3 7.43 -1.58 10.74
N TYR A 4 7.03 -0.35 10.42
CA TYR A 4 6.89 0.72 11.40
C TYR A 4 5.50 0.67 12.05
N PHE A 5 5.43 0.86 13.37
CA PHE A 5 4.17 0.91 14.10
C PHE A 5 4.30 1.76 15.35
N GLU A 6 3.22 2.44 15.75
CA GLU A 6 3.14 3.08 17.06
C GLU A 6 2.91 2.01 18.14
N VAL A 7 3.41 2.22 19.35
CA VAL A 7 3.39 1.22 20.44
C VAL A 7 1.98 0.68 20.72
N ASP A 8 0.96 1.53 20.56
CA ASP A 8 -0.45 1.16 20.73
C ASP A 8 -0.91 0.06 19.76
N PHE A 9 -0.20 -0.15 18.63
CA PHE A 9 -0.52 -1.16 17.61
C PHE A 9 0.43 -2.37 17.64
N GLN A 10 1.18 -2.58 18.73
CA GLN A 10 2.17 -3.65 18.83
C GLN A 10 1.59 -5.05 18.58
N GLU A 11 0.44 -5.38 19.20
CA GLU A 11 -0.19 -6.70 19.00
C GLU A 11 -0.57 -6.93 17.54
N GLN A 12 -1.07 -5.90 16.87
CA GLN A 12 -1.44 -5.95 15.46
C GLN A 12 -0.21 -6.09 14.56
N ALA A 13 0.89 -5.40 14.87
CA ALA A 13 2.15 -5.55 14.16
C ALA A 13 2.73 -6.97 14.29
N GLN A 14 2.69 -7.55 15.49
CA GLN A 14 3.10 -8.95 15.72
C GLN A 14 2.20 -9.94 14.97
N HIS A 15 0.89 -9.71 14.95
CA HIS A 15 -0.05 -10.50 14.17
C HIS A 15 0.32 -10.49 12.68
N TYR A 16 0.53 -9.31 12.09
CA TYR A 16 0.92 -9.21 10.68
C TYR A 16 2.30 -9.80 10.40
N GLN A 17 3.26 -9.66 11.32
CA GLN A 17 4.57 -10.30 11.19
C GLN A 17 4.43 -11.82 11.10
N ALA A 18 3.63 -12.45 11.96
CA ALA A 18 3.40 -13.90 11.92
C ALA A 18 2.70 -14.34 10.63
N VAL A 19 1.68 -13.59 10.19
CA VAL A 19 0.96 -13.81 8.93
C VAL A 19 1.90 -13.71 7.73
N LEU A 20 2.80 -12.73 7.68
CA LEU A 20 3.78 -12.58 6.60
C LEU A 20 4.87 -13.66 6.65
N HIS A 21 5.35 -13.99 7.84
CA HIS A 21 6.33 -15.05 8.03
C HIS A 21 5.81 -16.42 7.55
N SER A 22 4.55 -16.76 7.82
CA SER A 22 3.91 -17.97 7.28
C SER A 22 3.85 -18.04 5.75
N ARG A 23 4.02 -16.90 5.07
CA ARG A 23 4.09 -16.78 3.60
C ARG A 23 5.53 -16.64 3.08
N GLY A 24 6.52 -16.87 3.94
CA GLY A 24 7.94 -16.76 3.59
C GLY A 24 8.47 -15.33 3.52
N VAL A 25 7.75 -14.35 4.08
CA VAL A 25 8.16 -12.94 4.10
C VAL A 25 8.68 -12.57 5.48
N THR A 26 9.98 -12.27 5.58
CA THR A 26 10.61 -11.81 6.82
C THR A 26 10.50 -10.30 6.96
N VAL A 27 10.00 -9.86 8.12
CA VAL A 27 9.77 -8.45 8.42
C VAL A 27 10.30 -8.11 9.81
N ASP A 28 11.04 -7.01 9.89
CA ASP A 28 11.64 -6.49 11.10
C ASP A 28 10.72 -5.44 11.71
N LEU A 29 10.20 -5.73 12.91
CA LEU A 29 9.35 -4.82 13.65
C LEU A 29 10.16 -3.63 14.17
N GLN A 30 9.72 -2.42 13.88
CA GLN A 30 10.34 -1.16 14.29
C GLN A 30 9.30 -0.29 15.00
N PRO A 31 9.24 -0.30 16.35
CA PRO A 31 8.37 0.60 17.08
C PRO A 31 8.83 2.05 16.90
N ILE A 32 7.88 2.95 16.68
CA ILE A 32 8.13 4.39 16.49
C ILE A 32 7.19 5.21 17.36
N GLU A 33 7.56 6.46 17.63
CA GLU A 33 6.73 7.36 18.46
C GLU A 33 5.44 7.78 17.75
N LYS A 34 5.53 8.11 16.44
CA LYS A 34 4.39 8.61 15.68
C LYS A 34 4.54 8.39 14.19
N LEU A 35 3.55 7.76 13.58
CA LEU A 35 3.47 7.49 12.15
C LEU A 35 2.77 8.65 11.43
N ASN A 36 3.55 9.61 10.93
CA ASN A 36 3.03 10.79 10.23
C ASN A 36 3.79 11.11 8.93
N ALA A 37 3.29 12.08 8.17
CA ALA A 37 3.90 12.48 6.90
C ALA A 37 5.34 13.01 7.02
N ARG A 38 5.76 13.50 8.20
CA ARG A 38 7.16 13.87 8.45
C ARG A 38 8.02 12.62 8.61
N PHE A 39 7.57 11.66 9.41
CA PHE A 39 8.26 10.38 9.60
C PHE A 39 8.47 9.65 8.27
N LEU A 40 7.41 9.55 7.45
CA LEU A 40 7.48 8.88 6.16
C LEU A 40 8.48 9.57 5.22
N ARG A 41 8.47 10.90 5.12
CA ARG A 41 9.45 11.63 4.31
C ARG A 41 10.90 11.44 4.74
N LEU A 42 11.15 11.16 6.03
CA LEU A 42 12.47 10.83 6.56
C LEU A 42 12.87 9.37 6.33
N ASN A 43 11.90 8.49 6.03
CA ASN A 43 12.10 7.07 5.74
C ASN A 43 11.46 6.74 4.38
N PRO A 44 12.05 7.22 3.27
CA PRO A 44 11.43 7.12 1.94
C PRO A 44 11.49 5.71 1.33
N ASP A 45 12.26 4.82 1.93
CA ASP A 45 12.44 3.45 1.45
C ASP A 45 11.15 2.64 1.53
N LEU A 46 11.11 1.53 0.79
CA LEU A 46 10.00 0.59 0.81
C LEU A 46 9.89 -0.07 2.18
N ALA A 47 8.78 0.18 2.87
CA ALA A 47 8.50 -0.37 4.19
C ALA A 47 7.02 -0.68 4.37
N LEU A 48 6.69 -1.48 5.37
CA LEU A 48 5.33 -1.64 5.87
C LEU A 48 5.06 -0.67 7.02
N CYS A 49 3.80 -0.32 7.22
CA CYS A 49 3.36 0.49 8.33
C CYS A 49 2.07 -0.09 8.92
N VAL A 50 1.93 -0.05 10.25
CA VAL A 50 0.68 -0.42 10.93
C VAL A 50 0.14 0.81 11.66
N ASP A 51 -1.13 1.09 11.44
CA ASP A 51 -1.88 2.17 12.09
C ASP A 51 -3.29 1.69 12.49
N GLU A 52 -4.13 2.60 12.95
CA GLU A 52 -5.50 2.32 13.37
C GLU A 52 -6.39 1.69 12.28
N ASN A 53 -6.02 1.86 11.00
CA ASN A 53 -6.72 1.32 9.84
C ASN A 53 -6.12 -0.03 9.37
N GLY A 54 -5.02 -0.49 9.99
CA GLY A 54 -4.38 -1.76 9.72
C GLY A 54 -3.05 -1.65 8.99
N LEU A 55 -2.79 -2.60 8.09
CA LEU A 55 -1.50 -2.74 7.41
C LEU A 55 -1.45 -1.93 6.11
N TRP A 56 -0.38 -1.16 5.94
CA TRP A 56 -0.11 -0.34 4.77
C TRP A 56 1.27 -0.65 4.18
N LEU A 57 1.37 -0.45 2.87
CA LEU A 57 2.66 -0.30 2.20
C LEU A 57 3.04 1.19 2.22
N SER A 58 4.32 1.48 2.42
CA SER A 58 4.87 2.83 2.34
C SER A 58 6.12 2.84 1.47
N ALA A 59 6.25 3.86 0.65
CA ALA A 59 7.38 4.09 -0.24
C ALA A 59 7.38 5.56 -0.66
N ASN A 60 8.52 6.08 -1.11
CA ASN A 60 8.67 7.47 -1.57
C ASN A 60 8.12 8.50 -0.57
N GLY A 61 8.27 8.20 0.72
CA GLY A 61 7.82 9.05 1.81
C GLY A 61 6.31 9.20 1.98
N MET A 62 5.52 8.25 1.47
CA MET A 62 4.06 8.23 1.60
C MET A 62 3.51 6.83 1.88
N LYS A 63 2.33 6.77 2.53
CA LYS A 63 1.51 5.55 2.58
C LYS A 63 0.90 5.34 1.21
N MET A 64 1.13 4.17 0.63
CA MET A 64 0.55 3.76 -0.64
C MET A 64 -0.88 3.31 -0.40
N GLN A 65 -1.81 3.88 -1.16
CA GLN A 65 -3.16 3.36 -1.25
C GLN A 65 -3.27 2.57 -2.56
N PRO A 66 -3.99 1.44 -2.54
CA PRO A 66 -4.33 0.78 -3.79
C PRO A 66 -5.05 1.74 -4.74
N ASP A 67 -4.64 1.74 -6.00
CA ASP A 67 -5.14 2.68 -7.01
C ASP A 67 -6.65 2.55 -7.26
N TRP A 68 -7.25 1.40 -6.92
CA TRP A 68 -8.70 1.20 -7.06
C TRP A 68 -9.54 2.22 -6.27
N LYS A 69 -8.98 2.86 -5.23
CA LYS A 69 -9.66 3.94 -4.51
C LYS A 69 -9.84 5.19 -5.37
N ALA A 70 -8.83 5.55 -6.18
CA ALA A 70 -8.95 6.62 -7.17
C ALA A 70 -9.92 6.23 -8.30
N GLU A 71 -10.02 4.93 -8.59
CA GLU A 71 -10.92 4.37 -9.60
C GLU A 71 -12.38 4.26 -9.14
N ILE A 72 -12.70 4.45 -7.85
CA ILE A 72 -14.08 4.29 -7.30
C ILE A 72 -15.14 5.05 -8.11
N PRO A 73 -14.96 6.35 -8.47
CA PRO A 73 -15.96 7.08 -9.25
C PRO A 73 -16.19 6.48 -10.65
N ARG A 74 -15.13 5.95 -11.28
CA ARG A 74 -15.23 5.28 -12.59
C ARG A 74 -15.93 3.93 -12.45
N LEU A 75 -15.50 3.11 -11.48
CA LEU A 75 -16.07 1.79 -11.21
C LEU A 75 -17.55 1.87 -10.86
N LYS A 76 -17.99 2.87 -10.08
CA LYS A 76 -19.41 3.10 -9.75
C LYS A 76 -20.30 3.34 -10.98
N ARG A 77 -19.74 3.85 -12.07
CA ARG A 77 -20.46 4.12 -13.33
C ARG A 77 -20.30 3.00 -14.36
N ALA A 78 -19.36 2.08 -14.16
CA ALA A 78 -19.09 1.01 -15.09
C ALA A 78 -20.10 -0.14 -14.93
N SER A 79 -20.67 -0.61 -16.04
CA SER A 79 -21.29 -1.93 -16.09
C SER A 79 -20.22 -3.03 -16.07
N LEU A 80 -20.60 -4.26 -15.70
CA LEU A 80 -19.70 -5.42 -15.75
C LEU A 80 -19.06 -5.58 -17.15
N LYS A 81 -19.86 -5.47 -18.21
CA LYS A 81 -19.40 -5.57 -19.60
C LYS A 81 -18.35 -4.51 -19.93
N SER A 82 -18.59 -3.24 -19.56
CA SER A 82 -17.64 -2.16 -19.83
C SER A 82 -16.34 -2.30 -19.04
N GLU A 83 -16.39 -2.81 -17.81
CA GLU A 83 -15.18 -3.04 -17.00
C GLU A 83 -14.35 -4.20 -17.57
N MET A 84 -15.01 -5.29 -17.99
CA MET A 84 -14.33 -6.42 -18.65
C MET A 84 -13.58 -5.97 -19.91
N ILE A 85 -14.20 -5.12 -20.75
CA ILE A 85 -13.56 -4.57 -21.94
C ILE A 85 -12.39 -3.65 -21.55
N ALA A 86 -12.59 -2.74 -20.58
CA ALA A 86 -11.54 -1.82 -20.14
C ALA A 86 -10.29 -2.54 -19.63
N ARG A 87 -10.46 -3.65 -18.91
CA ARG A 87 -9.35 -4.51 -18.43
C ARG A 87 -8.68 -5.27 -19.56
N ALA A 88 -9.48 -5.90 -20.44
CA ALA A 88 -8.94 -6.65 -21.57
C ALA A 88 -8.12 -5.77 -22.53
N CYS A 89 -8.48 -4.50 -22.62
CA CYS A 89 -7.85 -3.54 -23.52
C CYS A 89 -6.90 -2.55 -22.81
N GLN A 90 -6.59 -2.74 -21.52
CA GLN A 90 -5.68 -1.87 -20.75
C GLN A 90 -6.02 -0.36 -20.87
N LEU A 91 -7.31 -0.01 -21.00
CA LEU A 91 -7.75 1.36 -21.33
C LEU A 91 -7.42 2.40 -20.24
N GLY A 92 -6.98 1.95 -19.05
CA GLY A 92 -6.53 2.81 -17.96
C GLY A 92 -5.01 3.03 -17.89
N GLU A 93 -4.21 2.31 -18.69
CA GLU A 93 -2.77 2.49 -18.71
C GLU A 93 -2.40 3.75 -19.50
N LYS A 94 -1.55 4.60 -18.93
CA LYS A 94 -0.99 5.72 -19.68
C LYS A 94 -0.11 5.17 -20.79
N PRO A 95 -0.26 5.63 -22.05
CA PRO A 95 0.62 5.20 -23.12
C PRO A 95 2.07 5.52 -22.73
N VAL A 96 2.94 4.53 -22.81
CA VAL A 96 4.39 4.74 -22.73
C VAL A 96 4.78 5.37 -24.06
N LEU A 97 4.98 6.69 -24.07
CA LEU A 97 5.58 7.38 -25.20
C LEU A 97 7.03 6.92 -25.30
N VAL A 98 7.31 6.10 -26.30
CA VAL A 98 8.68 5.77 -26.69
C VAL A 98 9.05 6.77 -27.78
N ASP A 99 10.06 7.61 -27.56
CA ASP A 99 10.62 8.42 -28.63
C ASP A 99 11.17 7.48 -29.71
N ALA A 100 10.79 7.74 -30.97
CA ALA A 100 11.19 6.96 -32.14
C ALA A 100 12.64 7.24 -32.56
#